data_AF-M8BM91-F1
#
_entry.id   AF-M8BM91-F1
#
_cell.length_a   1.000
_cell.length_b   1.000
_cell.length_c   1.000
_cell.angle_alpha   90.00
_cell.angle_beta   90.00
_cell.angle_gamma   90.00
#
_symmetry.space_group_name_H-M   'P 1'
#
loop_
_entity.id
_entity.type
_entity.pdbx_description
1 polymer ?
#
loop_
_entity_poly.entity_id
_entity_poly.type
_entity_poly.pdbx_seq_one_letter_code
_entity_poly.pdbx_strand_id
1 'polypeptide(L)'
;MAVTQFQPVYAWRCFPCWDEPAFKAKFKVTLEVSSEMVALSNMPISSEIVRGSMRIIHFEESPLMSTYLVAMVVGIFDFVEDVTSKGTKVRVYTEVGKSSQGKLALDVGVKSLDFYNE
;
A
#
# COMPACT_ATOMS: atom_id res chain seq x y z
N MET A 1 -1.56 3.29 -14.65
CA MET A 1 -1.55 3.33 -13.17
C MET A 1 -2.98 3.46 -12.70
N ALA A 2 -3.38 2.66 -11.71
CA ALA A 2 -4.63 2.81 -10.97
C ALA A 2 -4.29 3.06 -9.49
N VAL A 3 -4.98 4.01 -8.86
CA VAL A 3 -4.75 4.41 -7.46
C VAL A 3 -6.09 4.83 -6.85
N THR A 4 -6.26 4.54 -5.56
CA THR A 4 -7.41 5.00 -4.78
C THR A 4 -7.08 6.20 -3.93
N GLN A 5 -8.03 7.12 -3.79
CA GLN A 5 -8.01 8.18 -2.78
C GLN A 5 -9.42 8.34 -2.23
N PHE A 6 -9.63 7.96 -0.96
CA PHE A 6 -10.98 7.84 -0.39
C PHE A 6 -11.36 8.94 0.59
N GLN A 7 -10.40 9.64 1.20
CA GLN A 7 -10.73 10.74 2.10
C GLN A 7 -11.34 11.92 1.33
N PRO A 8 -12.46 12.51 1.81
CA PRO A 8 -13.18 12.15 3.04
C PRO A 8 -14.22 11.03 2.91
N VAL A 9 -14.96 10.94 1.81
CA VAL A 9 -16.13 10.03 1.64
C VAL A 9 -16.25 9.50 0.21
N TYR A 10 -15.18 8.91 -0.32
CA TYR A 10 -15.16 8.36 -1.68
C TYR A 10 -14.95 6.84 -1.75
N ALA A 11 -14.85 6.13 -0.62
CA ALA A 11 -14.67 4.68 -0.62
C ALA A 11 -15.89 3.97 -1.25
N TRP A 12 -17.10 4.50 -1.02
CA TRP A 12 -18.34 3.97 -1.59
C TRP A 12 -18.37 3.95 -3.13
N ARG A 13 -17.54 4.75 -3.80
CA ARG A 13 -17.41 4.75 -5.26
C ARG A 13 -16.60 3.57 -5.79
N CYS A 14 -15.77 2.96 -4.96
CA CYS A 14 -14.94 1.82 -5.32
C CYS A 14 -15.60 0.50 -4.92
N PHE A 15 -16.22 0.43 -3.74
CA PHE A 15 -16.94 -0.74 -3.27
C PHE A 15 -18.07 -0.34 -2.30
N PRO A 16 -19.20 -1.06 -2.28
CA PRO A 16 -20.29 -0.79 -1.34
C PRO A 16 -19.81 -0.89 0.12
N CYS A 17 -19.96 0.17 0.91
CA CYS A 17 -19.53 0.21 2.30
C CYS A 17 -20.27 1.28 3.11
N TRP A 18 -20.16 1.20 4.43
CA TRP A 18 -20.56 2.26 5.36
C TRP A 18 -19.44 3.30 5.46
N ASP A 19 -19.48 4.31 4.59
CA ASP A 19 -18.39 5.27 4.40
C ASP A 19 -18.42 6.44 5.41
N GLU A 20 -18.42 6.10 6.70
CA GLU A 20 -18.24 7.07 7.79
C GLU A 20 -17.07 6.65 8.70
N PRO A 21 -16.26 7.59 9.22
CA PRO A 21 -15.09 7.27 10.02
C PRO A 21 -15.35 6.39 11.26
N ALA A 22 -16.56 6.48 11.84
CA ALA A 22 -16.97 5.72 13.02
C ALA A 22 -17.13 4.22 12.75
N PHE A 23 -17.51 3.83 11.52
CA PHE A 23 -17.70 2.43 11.14
C PHE A 23 -16.37 1.79 10.73
N LYS A 24 -15.55 1.46 11.72
CA LYS A 24 -14.29 0.77 11.48
C LYS A 24 -14.52 -0.72 11.21
N ALA A 25 -13.70 -1.28 10.33
CA ALA A 25 -13.70 -2.69 10.00
C ALA A 25 -12.27 -3.19 9.76
N LYS A 26 -12.11 -4.50 9.65
CA LYS A 26 -10.89 -5.12 9.15
C LYS A 26 -11.05 -5.44 7.68
N PHE A 27 -9.99 -5.25 6.91
CA PHE A 27 -10.01 -5.43 5.46
C PHE A 27 -9.00 -6.49 5.05
N LYS A 28 -9.45 -7.46 4.27
CA LYS A 28 -8.60 -8.46 3.63
C LYS A 28 -8.71 -8.29 2.11
N VAL A 29 -7.73 -7.60 1.54
CA VAL A 29 -7.75 -7.19 0.13
C VAL A 29 -7.12 -8.29 -0.73
N THR A 30 -7.73 -8.56 -1.89
CA THR A 30 -7.14 -9.39 -2.94
C THR A 30 -7.16 -8.61 -4.24
N LEU A 31 -6.02 -8.56 -4.93
CA LEU A 31 -5.89 -7.88 -6.22
C LEU A 31 -5.48 -8.90 -7.29
N GLU A 32 -6.20 -8.91 -8.40
CA GLU A 32 -5.82 -9.64 -9.62
C GLU A 32 -5.28 -8.64 -10.64
N VAL A 33 -3.99 -8.77 -10.97
CA VAL A 33 -3.24 -7.81 -11.78
C VAL A 33 -2.40 -8.52 -12.82
N SER A 34 -1.95 -7.82 -13.86
CA SER A 34 -0.95 -8.38 -14.78
C SER A 34 0.36 -8.64 -14.03
N SER A 35 1.05 -9.73 -14.37
CA SER A 35 2.31 -10.17 -13.73
C SER A 35 3.44 -9.13 -13.80
N GLU A 36 3.41 -8.23 -14.77
CA GLU A 36 4.39 -7.15 -14.95
C GLU A 36 4.13 -5.93 -14.04
N MET A 37 2.96 -5.88 -13.38
CA MET A 37 2.57 -4.74 -12.54
C MET A 37 2.88 -4.98 -11.07
N VAL A 38 3.32 -3.92 -10.41
CA VAL A 38 3.39 -3.83 -8.96
C VAL A 38 1.98 -3.53 -8.45
N ALA A 39 1.53 -4.28 -7.44
CA ALA A 39 0.32 -3.96 -6.69
C ALA A 39 0.64 -3.75 -5.21
N LEU A 40 0.07 -2.71 -4.63
CA LEU A 40 0.26 -2.32 -3.24
C LEU A 40 -1.09 -2.18 -2.57
N SER A 41 -1.13 -2.49 -1.28
CA SER A 41 -2.25 -2.20 -0.39
C SER A 41 -1.73 -1.86 1.01
N ASN A 42 -2.62 -1.70 1.99
CA ASN A 42 -2.28 -1.30 3.35
C ASN A 42 -1.38 -2.32 4.07
N MET A 43 -1.60 -3.61 3.80
CA MET A 43 -0.95 -4.72 4.49
C MET A 43 0.07 -5.41 3.59
N PRO A 44 1.05 -6.16 4.14
CA PRO A 44 1.98 -6.95 3.33
C PRO A 44 1.28 -8.09 2.60
N ILE A 45 1.98 -8.63 1.60
CA ILE A 45 1.50 -9.77 0.81
C ILE A 45 1.58 -11.04 1.66
N SER A 46 0.43 -11.69 1.85
CA SER A 46 0.32 -12.98 2.53
C SER A 46 0.63 -14.16 1.59
N SER A 47 0.14 -14.09 0.34
CA SER A 47 0.38 -15.12 -0.67
C SER A 47 0.13 -14.57 -2.07
N GLU A 48 0.70 -15.25 -3.06
CA GLU A 48 0.60 -14.87 -4.47
C GLU A 48 0.46 -16.11 -5.35
N ILE A 49 -0.43 -16.03 -6.34
CA ILE A 49 -0.68 -17.10 -7.31
C ILE A 49 -0.50 -16.51 -8.71
N VAL A 50 0.44 -17.06 -9.48
CA VAL A 50 0.66 -16.67 -10.87
C VAL A 50 -0.13 -17.59 -11.80
N ARG A 51 -0.92 -16.99 -12.69
CA ARG A 51 -1.77 -17.66 -13.69
C ARG A 51 -1.49 -17.09 -15.08
N GLY A 52 -0.43 -17.58 -15.71
CA GLY A 52 0.00 -17.09 -17.03
C GLY A 52 0.46 -15.63 -16.95
N SER A 53 -0.23 -14.73 -17.66
CA SER A 53 0.05 -13.28 -17.67
C SER A 53 -0.61 -12.50 -16.52
N MET A 54 -1.37 -13.18 -15.66
CA MET A 54 -2.06 -12.61 -14.51
C MET A 54 -1.50 -13.16 -13.19
N ARG A 55 -1.67 -12.38 -12.14
CA ARG A 55 -1.18 -12.59 -10.79
C ARG A 55 -2.31 -12.25 -9.81
N ILE A 56 -2.62 -13.16 -8.91
CA ILE A 56 -3.57 -12.93 -7.80
C ILE A 56 -2.76 -12.76 -6.52
N ILE A 57 -2.95 -11.61 -5.87
CA ILE A 57 -2.18 -11.19 -4.69
C ILE A 57 -3.15 -11.11 -3.53
N HIS A 58 -2.89 -11.88 -2.48
CA HIS A 58 -3.64 -11.83 -1.24
C HIS A 58 -2.84 -11.03 -0.21
N PHE A 59 -3.40 -9.93 0.28
CA PHE A 59 -2.82 -9.15 1.37
C PHE A 59 -3.29 -9.69 2.72
N GLU A 60 -2.48 -9.49 3.76
CA GLU A 60 -2.87 -9.80 5.14
C GLU A 60 -4.09 -8.98 5.59
N GLU A 61 -4.80 -9.47 6.62
CA GLU A 61 -5.93 -8.75 7.21
C GLU A 61 -5.44 -7.50 7.95
N SER A 62 -6.06 -6.35 7.69
CA SER A 62 -5.72 -5.09 8.35
C SER A 62 -6.12 -5.08 9.84
N PRO A 63 -5.47 -4.23 10.65
CA PRO A 63 -6.06 -3.76 11.91
C PRO A 63 -7.42 -3.09 11.70
N LEU A 64 -8.16 -2.88 12.79
CA LEU A 64 -9.43 -2.17 12.77
C LEU A 64 -9.23 -0.71 12.33
N MET A 65 -9.73 -0.35 11.15
CA MET A 65 -9.52 0.96 10.53
C MET A 65 -10.77 1.48 9.80
N SER A 66 -10.82 2.78 9.52
CA SER A 66 -11.92 3.42 8.78
C SER A 66 -11.78 3.22 7.26
N THR A 67 -12.89 3.24 6.53
CA THR A 67 -12.96 3.04 5.06
C THR A 67 -12.09 4.00 4.26
N TYR A 68 -12.00 5.27 4.69
CA TYR A 68 -11.24 6.29 3.96
C TYR A 68 -9.72 6.04 3.90
N LEU A 69 -9.20 5.15 4.75
CA LEU A 69 -7.79 4.77 4.80
C LEU A 69 -7.47 3.54 3.93
N VAL A 70 -8.48 2.85 3.39
CA VAL A 70 -8.26 1.72 2.50
C VAL A 70 -7.55 2.22 1.24
N ALA A 71 -6.43 1.60 0.90
CA ALA A 71 -5.58 2.02 -0.19
C ALA A 71 -5.23 0.82 -1.09
N MET A 72 -5.34 1.03 -2.40
CA MET A 72 -4.92 0.08 -3.43
C MET A 72 -4.22 0.86 -4.54
N VAL A 73 -3.06 0.38 -4.97
CA VAL A 73 -2.27 0.96 -6.06
C VAL A 73 -1.82 -0.15 -6.99
N VAL A 74 -1.98 0.04 -8.30
CA VAL A 74 -1.47 -0.87 -9.34
C VAL A 74 -0.77 -0.07 -10.42
N GLY A 75 0.49 -0.40 -10.71
CA GLY A 75 1.28 0.30 -11.71
C GLY A 75 2.70 -0.24 -11.86
N ILE A 76 3.48 0.41 -12.71
CA ILE A 76 4.89 0.09 -12.92
C ILE A 76 5.69 1.14 -12.17
N PHE A 77 6.44 0.70 -11.15
CA PHE A 77 7.17 1.58 -10.25
C PHE A 77 8.54 0.99 -9.93
N ASP A 78 9.53 1.86 -9.76
CA ASP A 78 10.73 1.51 -9.01
C ASP A 78 10.52 1.84 -7.53
N PHE A 79 11.40 1.36 -6.67
CA PHE A 79 11.44 1.79 -5.28
C PHE A 79 12.85 1.85 -4.75
N VAL A 80 13.03 2.67 -3.72
CA VAL A 80 14.16 2.57 -2.78
C VAL A 80 13.62 2.13 -1.43
N GLU A 81 14.39 1.32 -0.72
CA GLU A 81 13.99 0.75 0.57
C GLU A 81 15.10 0.85 1.61
N ASP A 82 14.68 0.93 2.87
CA ASP A 82 15.55 0.87 4.04
C ASP A 82 14.75 0.35 5.24
N VAL A 83 15.42 0.10 6.37
CA VAL A 83 14.82 -0.51 7.56
C VAL A 83 15.10 0.37 8.78
N THR A 84 14.06 0.69 9.53
CA THR A 84 14.14 1.41 10.80
C THR A 84 14.88 0.61 11.88
N SER A 85 15.30 1.29 12.95
CA SER A 85 16.00 0.65 14.09
C SER A 85 15.20 -0.49 14.74
N LYS A 86 13.87 -0.41 14.70
CA LYS A 86 12.95 -1.44 15.23
C LYS A 86 12.54 -2.51 14.21
N GLY A 87 13.15 -2.51 13.03
CA GLY A 87 12.94 -3.55 12.00
C GLY A 87 11.76 -3.30 11.06
N THR A 88 11.08 -2.15 11.13
CA THR A 88 10.03 -1.79 10.17
C THR A 88 10.66 -1.41 8.83
N LYS A 89 10.26 -2.11 7.76
CA LYS A 89 10.70 -1.83 6.39
C LYS A 89 9.94 -0.63 5.81
N VAL A 90 10.68 0.35 5.31
CA VAL A 90 10.14 1.56 4.67
C VAL A 90 10.51 1.53 3.19
N ARG A 91 9.54 1.82 2.32
CA ARG A 91 9.73 1.89 0.87
C ARG A 91 9.18 3.18 0.31
N VAL A 92 9.95 3.81 -0.58
CA VAL A 92 9.51 4.95 -1.38
C VAL A 92 9.40 4.50 -2.83
N TYR A 93 8.18 4.46 -3.35
CA TYR A 93 7.89 4.11 -4.73
C TYR A 93 7.95 5.34 -5.64
N THR A 94 8.55 5.20 -6.81
CA THR A 94 8.72 6.27 -7.81
C THR A 94 8.41 5.77 -9.22
N GLU A 95 8.31 6.68 -10.19
CA GLU A 95 8.37 6.31 -11.60
C GLU A 95 9.67 5.56 -11.92
N VAL A 96 9.62 4.71 -12.94
CA VAL A 96 10.78 3.93 -13.41
C VAL A 96 11.91 4.88 -13.82
N GLY A 97 13.13 4.59 -13.36
CA GLY A 97 14.34 5.39 -13.61
C GLY A 97 14.51 6.60 -12.69
N LYS A 98 13.54 6.91 -11.81
CA LYS A 98 13.61 8.05 -10.88
C LYS A 98 13.83 7.65 -9.41
N SER A 99 14.19 6.41 -9.15
CA SER A 99 14.40 5.87 -7.78
C SER A 99 15.41 6.67 -6.95
N SER A 100 16.43 7.25 -7.60
CA SER A 100 17.41 8.13 -6.94
C SER A 100 16.79 9.35 -6.27
N GLN A 101 15.67 9.86 -6.78
CA GLN A 101 14.94 11.01 -6.22
C GLN A 101 14.22 10.65 -4.91
N GLY A 102 13.92 9.37 -4.68
CA GLY A 102 13.26 8.88 -3.46
C GLY A 102 14.17 8.79 -2.23
N LYS A 103 15.49 8.92 -2.39
CA LYS A 103 16.47 8.70 -1.31
C LYS A 103 16.32 9.66 -0.14
N LEU A 104 16.06 10.95 -0.42
CA LEU A 104 15.85 11.95 0.63
C LEU A 104 14.57 11.65 1.42
N ALA A 105 13.49 11.32 0.73
CA ALA A 105 12.22 10.96 1.37
C ALA A 105 12.36 9.69 2.22
N LEU A 106 13.15 8.72 1.76
CA LEU A 106 13.44 7.49 2.50
C LEU A 106 14.22 7.77 3.79
N ASP A 107 15.31 8.54 3.72
CA ASP A 107 16.12 8.91 4.88
C ASP A 107 15.30 9.66 5.94
N VAL A 108 14.52 10.66 5.52
CA VAL A 108 13.63 11.41 6.40
C VAL A 108 12.53 10.51 6.97
N GLY A 109 11.95 9.64 6.15
CA GLY A 109 10.87 8.73 6.55
C GLY A 109 11.32 7.73 7.62
N VAL A 110 12.48 7.12 7.45
CA VAL A 110 13.09 6.20 8.43
C VAL A 110 13.36 6.90 9.75
N LYS A 111 14.06 8.04 9.72
CA LYS A 111 14.39 8.82 10.93
C LYS A 111 13.15 9.31 11.66
N SER A 112 12.14 9.76 10.92
CA SER A 112 10.87 10.23 11.52
C SER A 112 10.12 9.08 12.17
N LEU A 113 10.07 7.91 11.53
CA LEU A 113 9.39 6.75 12.07
C LEU A 113 10.11 6.18 13.29
N ASP A 114 11.44 6.19 13.30
CA ASP A 114 12.22 5.86 14.51
C ASP A 114 11.88 6.84 15.65
N PHE A 115 11.89 8.15 15.39
CA PHE A 115 11.56 9.18 16.37
C PHE A 115 10.14 9.04 16.95
N TYR A 116 9.12 8.81 16.12
CA TYR A 116 7.74 8.66 16.60
C TYR A 116 7.47 7.34 17.33
N ASN A 117 8.34 6.36 17.15
CA ASN A 117 8.24 5.08 17.82
C ASN A 117 9.05 5.02 19.12
N GLU A 118 9.87 6.01 19.46
CA GLU A 118 10.46 6.16 20.81
C GLU A 118 9.38 6.32 21.89
#